data_AF-A0A968AY71-F1
#
_entry.id   AF-A0A968AY71-F1
#
_cell.length_a   1.000
_cell.length_b   1.000
_cell.length_c   1.000
_cell.angle_alpha   90.00
_cell.angle_beta   90.00
_cell.angle_gamma   90.00
#
_symmetry.space_group_name_H-M   'P 1'
#
loop_
_entity.id
_entity.type
_entity.pdbx_description
1 polymer ?
#
loop_
_entity_poly.entity_id
_entity_poly.type
_entity_poly.pdbx_seq_one_letter_code
_entity_poly.pdbx_strand_id
1 'polypeptide(L)'
;MNTVLTNEITGASLSSNAITLPAGKYYIEASAPAYEVERHMVRLYNTTDSSLVISGTSEFTNTSNQISNRSFVSGRFLITAEKAFEIQHQCQTTRATSGFGVDSNTAFTVDHETYTDVKIWQIA
;
A
#
# COMPACT_ATOMS: atom_id res chain seq x y z
N MET A 1 -5.23 -2.55 -5.27
CA MET A 1 -4.37 -1.58 -5.96
C MET A 1 -4.48 -1.82 -7.46
N ASN A 2 -5.27 -0.99 -8.15
CA ASN A 2 -5.80 -1.35 -9.46
C ASN A 2 -5.39 -0.40 -10.59
N THR A 3 -4.65 0.67 -10.28
CA THR A 3 -4.35 1.75 -11.24
C THR A 3 -2.87 2.09 -11.21
N VAL A 4 -2.25 2.14 -12.40
CA VAL A 4 -0.92 2.71 -12.60
C VAL A 4 -1.09 4.12 -13.13
N LEU A 5 -0.57 5.12 -12.42
CA LEU A 5 -0.53 6.50 -12.90
C LEU A 5 0.69 6.75 -13.79
N THR A 6 1.85 6.28 -13.34
CA THR A 6 3.13 6.43 -14.05
C THR A 6 3.94 5.15 -13.92
N ASN A 7 4.63 4.76 -14.99
CA ASN A 7 5.62 3.68 -14.97
C ASN A 7 6.78 4.02 -15.88
N GLU A 8 7.90 4.43 -15.29
CA GLU A 8 9.12 4.83 -15.99
C GLU A 8 10.29 3.86 -15.72
N ILE A 9 10.09 2.88 -14.83
CA ILE A 9 11.08 1.83 -14.56
C ILE A 9 10.93 0.76 -15.63
N THR A 10 11.93 0.64 -16.50
CA THR A 10 11.90 -0.35 -17.59
C THR A 10 11.80 -1.76 -17.02
N GLY A 11 10.75 -2.50 -17.41
CA GLY A 11 10.48 -3.86 -16.90
C GLY A 11 9.61 -3.92 -15.64
N ALA A 12 9.28 -2.78 -15.01
CA ALA A 12 8.30 -2.77 -13.94
C ALA A 12 6.88 -2.92 -14.48
N SER A 13 5.99 -3.54 -13.70
CA SER A 13 4.58 -3.68 -14.07
C SER A 13 3.67 -3.81 -12.84
N LEU A 14 2.36 -3.63 -13.05
CA LEU A 14 1.31 -3.90 -12.08
C LEU A 14 0.27 -4.82 -12.71
N SER A 15 0.01 -5.98 -12.10
CA SER A 15 -1.07 -6.87 -12.50
C SER A 15 -1.67 -7.54 -11.28
N SER A 16 -3.00 -7.58 -11.16
CA SER A 16 -3.70 -8.27 -10.06
C SER A 16 -3.20 -7.90 -8.66
N ASN A 17 -2.95 -6.61 -8.41
CA ASN A 17 -2.37 -6.06 -7.16
C ASN A 17 -0.89 -6.41 -6.90
N ALA A 18 -0.22 -7.12 -7.81
CA ALA A 18 1.19 -7.44 -7.69
C ALA A 18 2.04 -6.44 -8.49
N ILE A 19 2.95 -5.76 -7.79
CA ILE A 19 3.98 -4.89 -8.37
C ILE A 19 5.17 -5.78 -8.72
N THR A 20 5.52 -5.88 -10.00
CA THR A 20 6.74 -6.57 -10.43
C THR A 20 7.83 -5.54 -10.67
N LEU A 21 9.02 -5.77 -10.11
CA LEU A 21 10.21 -4.93 -10.30
C LEU A 21 11.40 -5.79 -10.76
N PRO A 22 12.22 -5.32 -11.72
CA PRO A 22 13.47 -5.99 -12.09
C PRO A 22 14.53 -5.83 -10.99
N ALA A 23 15.66 -6.54 -11.12
CA ALA A 23 16.78 -6.38 -10.20
C ALA A 23 17.23 -4.90 -10.10
N GLY A 24 17.48 -4.41 -8.88
CA GLY A 24 17.80 -3.01 -8.65
C GLY A 24 17.69 -2.58 -7.19
N LYS A 25 18.13 -1.35 -6.91
CA LYS A 25 17.94 -0.70 -5.61
C LYS A 25 16.78 0.28 -5.71
N TYR A 26 15.86 0.19 -4.77
CA TYR A 26 14.65 0.98 -4.77
C TYR A 26 14.44 1.73 -3.46
N TYR A 27 13.75 2.86 -3.55
CA TYR A 27 13.09 3.53 -2.44
C TYR A 27 11.58 3.46 -2.65
N ILE A 28 10.83 3.15 -1.58
CA ILE A 28 9.37 3.13 -1.60
C ILE A 28 8.82 4.13 -0.60
N GLU A 29 7.73 4.78 -1.00
CA GLU A 29 6.76 5.41 -0.12
C GLU A 29 5.39 4.82 -0.43
N ALA A 30 4.76 4.18 0.55
CA ALA A 30 3.42 3.66 0.40
C ALA A 30 2.58 3.96 1.64
N SER A 31 1.27 4.03 1.48
CA SER A 31 0.38 4.23 2.60
C SER A 31 -1.04 3.75 2.31
N ALA A 32 -1.77 3.33 3.36
CA ALA A 32 -3.20 3.02 3.25
C ALA A 32 -3.98 3.54 4.47
N PRO A 33 -5.20 4.04 4.27
CA PRO A 33 -6.08 4.50 5.33
C PRO A 33 -6.83 3.32 5.95
N ALA A 34 -7.27 3.49 7.18
CA ALA A 34 -8.28 2.63 7.78
C ALA A 34 -9.36 3.46 8.45
N TYR A 35 -10.51 2.86 8.73
CA TYR A 35 -11.65 3.55 9.33
C TYR A 35 -12.45 2.60 10.24
N GLU A 36 -12.44 2.91 11.54
CA GLU A 36 -13.09 2.12 12.61
C GLU A 36 -12.72 0.62 12.59
N VAL A 37 -11.43 0.32 12.66
CA VAL A 37 -10.91 -1.08 12.66
C VAL A 37 -9.99 -1.41 13.85
N GLU A 38 -9.98 -0.55 14.86
CA GLU A 38 -9.02 -0.58 15.96
C GLU A 38 -7.58 -0.53 15.46
N ARG A 39 -6.73 -1.49 15.86
CA ARG A 39 -5.32 -1.54 15.46
C ARG A 39 -5.19 -1.96 14.01
N HIS A 40 -4.36 -1.28 13.23
CA HIS A 40 -4.04 -1.67 11.87
C HIS A 40 -2.62 -1.28 11.48
N MET A 41 -2.12 -1.92 10.41
CA MET A 41 -0.83 -1.60 9.80
C MET A 41 -0.80 -2.04 8.35
N VAL A 42 0.04 -1.38 7.54
CA VAL A 42 0.43 -1.87 6.22
C VAL A 42 1.86 -2.39 6.21
N ARG A 43 2.19 -3.22 5.21
CA ARG A 43 3.56 -3.67 4.93
C ARG A 43 3.81 -3.80 3.44
N LEU A 44 5.06 -3.68 3.04
CA LEU A 44 5.54 -4.19 1.75
C LEU A 44 5.97 -5.65 1.92
N TYR A 45 5.32 -6.54 1.17
CA TYR A 45 5.57 -7.98 1.20
C TYR A 45 6.05 -8.47 -0.16
N ASN A 46 7.10 -9.29 -0.18
CA ASN A 46 7.61 -9.96 -1.38
C ASN A 46 6.90 -11.31 -1.52
N THR A 47 6.05 -11.42 -2.53
CA THR A 47 5.24 -12.62 -2.78
C THR A 47 6.05 -13.72 -3.47
N THR A 48 7.08 -13.36 -4.24
CA THR A 48 7.99 -14.33 -4.86
C THR A 48 8.77 -15.13 -3.81
N ASP A 49 9.30 -14.45 -2.80
CA ASP A 49 10.13 -15.07 -1.76
C ASP A 49 9.36 -15.34 -0.45
N SER A 50 8.06 -15.04 -0.44
CA SER A 50 7.20 -15.17 0.75
C SER A 50 7.79 -14.50 2.00
N SER A 51 8.33 -13.29 1.85
CA SER A 51 9.06 -12.60 2.93
C SER A 51 8.63 -11.15 3.12
N LEU A 52 8.71 -10.69 4.37
CA LEU A 52 8.53 -9.28 4.70
C LEU A 52 9.70 -8.47 4.13
N VAL A 53 9.40 -7.35 3.48
CA VAL A 53 10.42 -6.40 3.00
C VAL A 53 10.52 -5.22 3.96
N ILE A 54 9.41 -4.51 4.19
CA ILE A 54 9.34 -3.35 5.08
C ILE A 54 8.01 -3.37 5.84
N SER A 55 8.08 -3.27 7.17
CA SER A 55 6.89 -3.01 8.01
C SER A 55 6.53 -1.54 7.98
N GLY A 56 5.23 -1.23 7.91
CA GLY A 56 4.72 0.12 8.07
C GLY A 56 4.48 0.51 9.53
N THR A 57 3.92 1.70 9.72
CA THR A 57 3.57 2.23 11.06
C THR A 57 2.38 1.48 11.68
N SER A 58 2.43 1.28 12.99
CA SER A 58 1.30 0.75 13.76
C SER A 58 0.34 1.88 14.11
N GLU A 59 -0.91 1.77 13.67
CA GLU A 59 -1.91 2.83 13.81
C GLU A 59 -3.19 2.31 14.50
N PHE A 60 -4.02 3.24 14.98
CA PHE A 60 -5.27 2.91 15.67
C PHE A 60 -6.45 3.79 15.25
N THR A 61 -7.58 3.20 14.87
CA THR A 61 -8.86 3.88 14.61
C THR A 61 -9.93 3.35 15.55
N ASN A 62 -10.43 4.18 16.45
CA ASN A 62 -11.47 3.77 17.39
C ASN A 62 -12.74 3.33 16.63
N THR A 63 -13.44 2.30 17.11
CA THR A 63 -14.66 1.74 16.49
C THR A 63 -15.96 2.40 16.95
N SER A 64 -15.92 3.18 18.03
CA SER A 64 -17.07 3.89 18.60
C SER A 64 -17.17 5.33 18.11
N ASN A 65 -16.13 5.85 17.45
CA ASN A 65 -16.07 7.19 16.89
C ASN A 65 -15.68 7.11 15.42
N GLN A 66 -16.28 7.98 14.60
CA GLN A 66 -16.00 8.05 13.16
C GLN A 66 -14.63 8.66 12.88
N ILE A 67 -13.58 7.85 13.02
CA ILE A 67 -12.18 8.25 12.90
C ILE A 67 -11.47 7.43 11.84
N SER A 68 -10.75 8.12 10.96
CA SER A 68 -9.81 7.54 10.01
C SER A 68 -8.40 8.05 10.29
N ASN A 69 -7.41 7.20 10.07
CA ASN A 69 -5.99 7.56 9.97
C ASN A 69 -5.31 6.65 8.94
N ARG A 70 -3.99 6.77 8.81
CA ARG A 70 -3.22 6.17 7.72
C ARG A 70 -1.94 5.54 8.24
N SER A 71 -1.69 4.30 7.83
CA SER A 71 -0.41 3.62 8.06
C SER A 71 0.53 3.87 6.89
N PHE A 72 1.83 4.04 7.18
CA PHE A 72 2.85 4.41 6.19
C PHE A 72 3.98 3.38 6.14
N VAL A 73 4.43 3.05 4.92
CA VAL A 73 5.62 2.25 4.62
C VAL A 73 6.62 3.17 3.93
N SER A 74 7.85 3.24 4.44
CA SER A 74 8.92 4.00 3.81
C SER A 74 10.26 3.32 4.04
N GLY A 75 11.08 3.21 3.00
CA GLY A 75 12.41 2.63 3.14
C GLY A 75 13.07 2.25 1.83
N ARG A 76 14.33 1.81 1.94
CA ARG A 76 15.12 1.31 0.80
C ARG A 76 15.19 -0.21 0.85
N PHE A 77 15.18 -0.84 -0.32
CA PHE A 77 15.37 -2.28 -0.46
C PHE A 77 16.14 -2.61 -1.74
N LEU A 78 16.77 -3.78 -1.75
CA LEU A 78 17.55 -4.31 -2.87
C LEU A 78 16.93 -5.63 -3.30
N ILE A 79 16.84 -5.83 -4.61
CA ILE A 79 16.55 -7.14 -5.21
C ILE A 79 17.59 -7.49 -6.27
N THR A 80 18.03 -8.75 -6.28
CA THR A 80 19.07 -9.26 -7.18
C THR A 80 18.51 -10.01 -8.39
N ALA A 81 17.19 -10.20 -8.44
CA ALA A 81 16.43 -10.77 -9.54
C ALA A 81 15.06 -10.08 -9.59
N GLU A 82 14.29 -10.32 -10.66
CA GLU A 82 12.90 -9.87 -10.73
C GLU A 82 12.08 -10.43 -9.56
N LYS A 83 11.26 -9.59 -8.94
CA LYS A 83 10.39 -9.96 -7.81
C LYS A 83 9.03 -9.30 -7.93
N ALA A 84 8.02 -9.98 -7.39
CA ALA A 84 6.67 -9.49 -7.23
C ALA A 84 6.41 -9.07 -5.77
N PHE A 85 5.69 -7.97 -5.59
CA PHE A 85 5.38 -7.39 -4.29
C PHE A 85 3.93 -6.99 -4.16
N GLU A 86 3.46 -6.93 -2.92
CA GLU A 86 2.13 -6.43 -2.56
C GLU A 86 2.22 -5.47 -1.37
N ILE A 87 1.33 -4.47 -1.37
CA ILE A 87 0.96 -3.79 -0.13
C ILE A 87 -0.10 -4.62 0.57
N GLN A 88 0.24 -5.12 1.75
CA GLN A 88 -0.70 -5.88 2.57
C GLN A 88 -1.14 -5.04 3.75
N HIS A 89 -2.45 -5.03 4.01
CA HIS A 89 -3.08 -4.30 5.11
C HIS A 89 -3.72 -5.30 6.07
N GLN A 90 -3.32 -5.25 7.33
CA GLN A 90 -3.96 -6.02 8.40
C GLN A 90 -4.67 -5.08 9.36
N CYS A 91 -5.87 -5.45 9.78
CA CYS A 91 -6.58 -4.78 10.87
C CYS A 91 -7.06 -5.78 11.93
N GLN A 92 -7.33 -5.27 13.12
CA GLN A 92 -7.81 -6.04 14.27
C GLN A 92 -9.31 -6.29 14.16
N THR A 93 -10.10 -5.25 13.92
CA THR A 93 -11.56 -5.36 13.81
C THR A 93 -11.98 -5.30 12.35
N THR A 94 -12.66 -6.34 11.88
CA THR A 94 -13.16 -6.38 10.51
C THR A 94 -14.36 -5.46 10.37
N ARG A 95 -14.25 -4.46 9.49
CA ARG A 95 -15.37 -3.69 8.98
C ARG A 95 -15.49 -3.91 7.47
N ALA A 96 -16.49 -4.70 7.08
CA ALA A 96 -16.60 -5.24 5.72
C ALA A 96 -16.76 -4.19 4.62
N THR A 97 -17.35 -3.03 4.91
CA THR A 97 -17.69 -2.02 3.89
C THR A 97 -16.57 -1.01 3.67
N SER A 98 -15.98 -0.50 4.75
CA SER A 98 -15.13 0.69 4.73
C SER A 98 -13.92 0.57 5.67
N GLY A 99 -13.59 -0.64 6.14
CA GLY A 99 -12.50 -0.83 7.09
C GLY A 99 -11.14 -0.39 6.56
N PHE A 100 -10.92 -0.54 5.25
CA PHE A 100 -9.68 -0.15 4.57
C PHE A 100 -9.75 1.23 3.90
N GLY A 101 -10.66 2.08 4.38
CA GLY A 101 -10.86 3.43 3.87
C GLY A 101 -12.34 3.78 3.76
N VAL A 102 -12.65 5.04 4.03
CA VAL A 102 -13.97 5.64 3.84
C VAL A 102 -13.89 6.63 2.68
N ASP A 103 -14.90 6.64 1.81
CA ASP A 103 -14.99 7.61 0.73
C ASP A 103 -15.10 9.04 1.27
N SER A 104 -14.72 10.01 0.44
CA SER A 104 -14.84 11.42 0.79
C SER A 104 -16.29 11.92 0.79
N ASN A 105 -17.23 11.17 0.19
CA ASN A 105 -18.60 11.56 -0.12
C ASN A 105 -18.72 12.90 -0.89
N THR A 106 -17.60 13.40 -1.40
CA THR A 106 -17.48 14.68 -2.12
C THR A 106 -16.47 14.57 -3.27
N ALA A 107 -16.23 13.35 -3.78
CA ALA A 107 -15.30 13.15 -4.88
C ALA A 107 -15.69 14.05 -6.06
N PHE A 108 -14.70 14.70 -6.66
CA PHE A 108 -14.93 15.46 -7.88
C PHE A 108 -15.46 14.50 -8.96
N THR A 109 -16.34 14.99 -9.84
CA THR A 109 -17.14 14.16 -10.76
C THR A 109 -16.33 13.33 -11.75
N VAL A 110 -15.03 13.61 -11.88
CA VAL A 110 -14.06 12.92 -12.76
C VAL A 110 -12.99 12.14 -11.98
N ASP A 111 -13.04 12.15 -10.64
CA ASP A 111 -12.03 11.54 -9.78
C ASP A 111 -12.50 10.21 -9.21
N HIS A 112 -11.53 9.35 -8.88
CA HIS A 112 -11.76 8.11 -8.15
C HIS A 112 -11.19 8.27 -6.73
N GLU A 113 -11.83 7.63 -5.75
CA GLU A 113 -11.30 7.56 -4.38
C GLU A 113 -9.97 6.79 -4.38
N THR A 114 -8.92 7.45 -3.90
CA THR A 114 -7.59 6.84 -3.79
C THR A 114 -7.30 6.49 -2.33
N TYR A 115 -7.47 5.21 -2.01
CA TYR A 115 -7.20 4.70 -0.66
C TYR A 115 -5.70 4.42 -0.48
N THR A 116 -5.17 3.40 -1.16
CA THR A 116 -3.75 3.04 -1.10
C THR A 116 -2.97 3.78 -2.19
N ASP A 117 -1.89 4.43 -1.78
CA ASP A 117 -0.95 5.10 -2.68
C ASP A 117 0.44 4.47 -2.55
N VAL A 118 1.13 4.27 -3.67
CA VAL A 118 2.45 3.63 -3.74
C VAL A 118 3.32 4.35 -4.76
N LYS A 119 4.47 4.82 -4.30
CA LYS A 119 5.50 5.47 -5.12
C LYS A 119 6.79 4.71 -4.94
N ILE A 120 7.43 4.38 -6.05
CA ILE A 120 8.68 3.62 -6.08
C ILE A 120 9.65 4.33 -7.01
N TRP A 121 10.86 4.57 -6.51
CA TRP A 121 11.95 5.14 -7.27
C TRP A 121 13.09 4.14 -7.35
N GLN A 122 13.62 3.92 -8.55
CA GLN A 122 14.93 3.29 -8.70
C GLN A 122 16.00 4.31 -8.30
N ILE A 123 16.91 3.92 -7.41
CA ILE A 123 17.91 4.83 -6.82
C ILE A 123 19.36 4.43 -7.12
N ALA A 124 19.57 3.24 -7.66
CA ALA A 124 20.86 2.74 -8.18
C ALA A 124 20.69 1.42 -8.94
#